data_AF-A0A960V658-F1
#
_entry.id   AF-A0A960V658-F1
#
_cell.length_a   1.000
_cell.length_b   1.000
_cell.length_c   1.000
_cell.angle_alpha   90.00
_cell.angle_beta   90.00
_cell.angle_gamma   90.00
#
_symmetry.space_group_name_H-M   'P 1'
#
loop_
_entity.id
_entity.type
_entity.pdbx_description
1 polymer ?
#
loop_
_entity_poly.entity_id
_entity_poly.type
_entity_poly.pdbx_seq_one_letter_code
_entity_poly.pdbx_strand_id
1 'polypeptide(L)'
;MNLLRKPDRVDIFFYEEDSGKELGLLKENLLEMSNILTGQKVRIKFQETEVMTFPVLSLILSFFVKIKNSGGECILVVPEKLEIQLLELGIGKLPDSLERVS
;
A
#
# COMPACT_ATOMS: atom_id res chain seq x y z
N MET A 1 -8.79 -12.33 -32.55
CA MET A 1 -9.21 -11.61 -31.32
C MET A 1 -7.95 -11.23 -30.56
N ASN A 2 -7.63 -9.94 -30.45
CA ASN A 2 -6.59 -9.49 -29.53
C ASN A 2 -7.26 -9.28 -28.17
N LEU A 3 -7.13 -10.27 -27.30
CA LEU A 3 -7.41 -10.09 -25.87
C LEU A 3 -6.32 -9.15 -25.34
N LEU A 4 -6.66 -7.87 -25.23
CA LEU A 4 -5.93 -6.92 -24.38
C LEU A 4 -5.91 -7.54 -22.97
N ARG A 5 -4.76 -8.11 -22.58
CA ARG A 5 -4.54 -8.56 -21.20
C ARG A 5 -4.75 -7.34 -20.30
N LYS A 6 -5.81 -7.35 -19.49
CA LYS A 6 -5.83 -6.51 -18.29
C LYS A 6 -4.55 -6.82 -17.51
N PRO A 7 -3.87 -5.82 -16.92
CA PRO A 7 -2.78 -6.11 -16.01
C PRO A 7 -3.34 -6.98 -14.88
N ASP A 8 -2.86 -8.21 -14.75
CA ASP A 8 -3.24 -9.12 -13.66
C ASP A 8 -2.79 -8.60 -12.28
N ARG A 9 -1.97 -7.53 -12.27
CA ARG A 9 -1.36 -6.96 -11.07
C ARG A 9 -1.01 -5.48 -11.26
N VAL A 10 -1.25 -4.69 -10.22
CA VAL A 10 -0.84 -3.28 -10.12
C VAL A 10 0.18 -3.14 -8.99
N ASP A 11 1.34 -2.56 -9.30
CA ASP A 11 2.36 -2.22 -8.31
C ASP A 11 2.28 -0.71 -8.01
N ILE A 12 2.13 -0.35 -6.73
CA ILE A 12 2.11 1.04 -6.24
C ILE A 12 3.38 1.25 -5.43
N PHE A 13 4.06 2.36 -5.65
CA PHE A 13 5.32 2.69 -5.01
C PHE A 13 5.16 3.90 -4.11
N PHE A 14 5.71 3.81 -2.90
CA PHE A 14 5.81 4.90 -1.95
C PHE A 14 7.28 5.17 -1.64
N TYR A 15 7.63 6.45 -1.54
CA TYR A 15 8.97 6.95 -1.31
C TYR A 15 9.01 7.84 -0.06
N GLU A 16 10.19 8.04 0.51
CA GLU A 16 10.37 8.88 1.70
C GLU A 16 9.90 10.33 1.48
N GLU A 17 9.96 10.84 0.25
CA GLU A 17 9.52 12.19 -0.10
C GLU A 17 7.99 12.39 0.09
N ASP A 18 7.21 11.30 0.08
CA ASP A 18 5.76 11.31 0.34
C ASP A 18 5.44 11.60 1.82
N SER A 19 6.45 11.68 2.69
CA SER A 19 6.31 11.88 4.14
C SER A 19 5.98 13.31 4.58
N GLY A 20 6.21 14.32 3.72
CA GLY A 20 6.19 15.74 4.11
C GLY A 20 5.49 16.72 3.16
N LYS A 21 5.19 16.34 1.92
CA LYS A 21 4.49 17.20 0.96
C LYS A 21 3.11 16.62 0.63
N GLU A 22 2.08 17.31 1.13
CA GLU A 22 0.67 17.13 0.79
C GLU A 22 0.02 15.79 1.16
N LEU A 23 -0.01 15.47 2.46
CA LEU A 23 -0.84 14.39 3.02
C LEU A 23 -2.30 14.41 2.52
N GLY A 24 -2.85 15.62 2.29
CA GLY A 24 -4.19 15.80 1.70
C GLY A 24 -4.28 15.28 0.27
N LEU A 25 -3.35 15.66 -0.60
CA LEU A 25 -3.28 15.19 -1.99
C LEU A 25 -3.04 13.67 -2.04
N LEU A 26 -2.14 13.15 -1.19
CA LEU A 26 -1.89 11.71 -1.09
C LEU A 26 -3.17 10.95 -0.72
N LYS A 27 -3.92 11.45 0.26
CA LYS A 27 -5.20 10.86 0.68
C LYS A 27 -6.20 10.83 -0.47
N GLU A 28 -6.35 11.94 -1.21
CA GLU A 28 -7.27 12.02 -2.36
C GLU A 28 -6.87 11.03 -3.46
N ASN A 29 -5.59 11.00 -3.83
CA ASN A 29 -5.05 10.08 -4.84
C ASN A 29 -5.28 8.61 -4.46
N LEU A 30 -5.00 8.23 -3.21
CA LEU A 30 -5.24 6.85 -2.74
C LEU A 30 -6.73 6.50 -2.73
N LEU A 31 -7.60 7.45 -2.38
CA LEU A 31 -9.04 7.23 -2.41
C LEU A 31 -9.55 6.98 -3.82
N GLU A 32 -9.14 7.79 -4.80
CA GLU A 32 -9.51 7.60 -6.20
C GLU A 32 -8.97 6.27 -6.73
N MET A 33 -7.70 5.99 -6.50
CA MET A 33 -7.04 4.77 -6.96
C MET A 33 -7.70 3.52 -6.39
N SER A 34 -8.17 3.56 -5.14
CA SER A 34 -8.85 2.41 -4.52
C SER A 34 -10.16 2.03 -5.20
N ASN A 35 -10.86 3.00 -5.81
CA ASN A 35 -12.09 2.72 -6.55
C ASN A 35 -11.76 2.05 -7.89
N ILE A 36 -10.68 2.48 -8.55
CA ILE A 36 -10.19 1.93 -9.82
C ILE A 36 -9.68 0.49 -9.63
N LEU A 37 -9.04 0.20 -8.50
CA LEU A 37 -8.38 -1.08 -8.20
C LEU A 37 -9.30 -2.14 -7.56
N THR A 38 -10.62 -1.89 -7.54
CA THR A 38 -11.63 -2.85 -7.05
C THR A 38 -11.49 -4.20 -7.75
N GLY A 39 -11.36 -5.28 -6.96
CA GLY A 39 -11.21 -6.65 -7.47
C GLY A 39 -9.87 -6.95 -8.16
N GLN A 40 -8.88 -6.04 -8.08
CA GLN A 40 -7.55 -6.25 -8.67
C GLN A 40 -6.54 -6.77 -7.65
N LYS A 41 -5.44 -7.35 -8.14
CA LYS A 41 -4.27 -7.68 -7.31
C LYS A 41 -3.35 -6.47 -7.23
N VAL A 42 -3.13 -5.98 -6.02
CA VAL A 42 -2.35 -4.77 -5.74
C VAL A 42 -1.14 -5.14 -4.90
N ARG A 43 0.04 -4.66 -5.27
CA ARG A 43 1.25 -4.71 -4.45
C ARG A 43 1.66 -3.30 -4.08
N ILE A 44 1.68 -3.00 -2.79
CA ILE A 44 2.14 -1.72 -2.26
C ILE A 44 3.60 -1.89 -1.86
N LYS A 45 4.51 -1.18 -2.51
CA LYS A 45 5.97 -1.28 -2.32
C LYS A 45 6.48 0.00 -1.68
N PHE A 46 7.26 -0.14 -0.63
CA PHE A 46 7.98 0.97 -0.01
C PHE A 46 9.42 0.91 -0.51
N GLN A 47 9.75 1.71 -1.52
CA GLN A 47 11.09 1.72 -2.10
C GLN A 47 11.98 2.68 -1.34
N GLU A 48 13.15 2.19 -0.92
CA GLU A 48 14.22 2.99 -0.30
C GLU A 48 13.77 3.79 0.94
N THR A 49 12.61 3.43 1.52
CA THR A 49 11.99 4.15 2.62
C THR A 49 12.25 3.38 3.91
N GLU A 50 13.22 3.84 4.71
CA GLU A 50 13.53 3.22 6.00
C GLU A 50 12.52 3.59 7.09
N VAL A 51 11.84 4.71 6.91
CA VAL A 51 10.96 5.36 7.88
C VAL A 51 9.81 6.03 7.14
N MET A 52 8.59 5.86 7.62
CA MET A 52 7.43 6.64 7.18
C MET A 52 6.84 7.38 8.36
N THR A 53 6.28 8.56 8.09
CA THR A 53 5.51 9.26 9.13
C THR A 53 4.22 8.49 9.44
N PHE A 54 3.83 8.49 10.70
CA PHE A 54 2.61 7.82 11.15
C PHE A 54 1.35 8.18 10.34
N PRO A 55 1.09 9.46 9.97
CA PRO A 55 -0.07 9.81 9.16
C PRO A 55 -0.06 9.14 7.78
N VAL A 56 1.10 9.02 7.14
CA VAL A 56 1.22 8.37 5.82
C VAL A 56 1.02 6.87 5.95
N LEU A 57 1.63 6.22 6.95
CA LEU A 57 1.38 4.80 7.23
C LEU A 57 -0.10 4.52 7.46
N SER A 58 -0.79 5.36 8.24
CA SER A 58 -2.22 5.24 8.50
C SER A 58 -3.06 5.32 7.21
N LEU A 59 -2.70 6.22 6.28
CA LEU A 59 -3.36 6.32 4.98
C LEU A 59 -3.14 5.05 4.12
N ILE A 60 -1.91 4.56 4.07
CA ILE A 60 -1.56 3.38 3.27
C ILE A 60 -2.29 2.13 3.80
N LEU A 61 -2.40 2.00 5.12
CA LEU A 61 -3.14 0.91 5.75
C LEU A 61 -4.65 1.02 5.50
N SER A 62 -5.20 2.23 5.54
CA SER A 62 -6.61 2.47 5.19
C SER A 62 -6.89 2.08 3.74
N PHE A 63 -5.98 2.44 2.84
CA PHE A 63 -6.02 2.04 1.44
C PHE A 63 -5.94 0.52 1.27
N PHE A 64 -4.99 -0.14 1.95
CA PHE A 64 -4.84 -1.60 1.96
C PHE A 64 -6.14 -2.31 2.38
N VAL A 65 -6.75 -1.88 3.49
CA VAL A 65 -8.01 -2.45 3.99
C VAL A 65 -9.13 -2.24 2.98
N LYS A 66 -9.20 -1.06 2.35
CA LYS A 66 -10.21 -0.77 1.33
C LYS A 66 -10.09 -1.68 0.10
N ILE A 67 -8.87 -1.98 -0.36
CA ILE A 67 -8.65 -2.93 -1.47
C ILE A 67 -9.08 -4.35 -1.07
N LYS A 68 -8.72 -4.84 0.12
CA LYS A 68 -9.17 -6.16 0.58
C LYS A 68 -10.70 -6.24 0.69
N ASN A 69 -11.34 -5.19 1.21
CA ASN A 69 -12.79 -5.13 1.35
C ASN A 69 -13.53 -4.98 0.01
N SER A 70 -12.85 -4.55 -1.06
CA SER A 70 -13.42 -4.45 -2.40
C SER A 70 -13.27 -5.74 -3.23
N GLY A 71 -12.87 -6.83 -2.59
CA GLY A 71 -12.63 -8.12 -3.24
C GLY A 71 -11.30 -8.21 -3.99
N GLY A 72 -10.42 -7.21 -3.82
CA GLY A 72 -9.06 -7.25 -4.34
C GLY A 72 -8.10 -8.05 -3.45
N GLU A 73 -7.02 -8.55 -4.05
CA GLU A 73 -5.89 -9.07 -3.29
C GLU A 73 -4.90 -7.92 -3.08
N CYS A 74 -4.43 -7.69 -1.86
CA CYS A 74 -3.47 -6.62 -1.58
C CYS A 74 -2.28 -7.17 -0.80
N ILE A 75 -1.05 -6.94 -1.29
CA ILE A 75 0.19 -7.35 -0.65
C ILE A 75 1.01 -6.10 -0.27
N LEU A 76 1.44 -6.01 0.98
CA LEU A 76 2.39 -4.99 1.44
C LEU A 76 3.81 -5.53 1.29
N VAL A 77 4.63 -4.88 0.48
CA VAL A 77 6.04 -5.21 0.25
C VAL A 77 6.88 -4.20 1.02
N VAL A 78 7.37 -4.58 2.20
CA VAL A 78 7.99 -3.66 3.16
C VAL A 78 9.46 -4.02 3.42
N PRO A 79 10.32 -3.02 3.65
CA PRO A 79 11.65 -3.25 4.21
C PRO A 79 11.55 -3.59 5.71
N GLU A 80 12.56 -4.31 6.22
CA GLU A 80 12.59 -4.84 7.60
C GLU A 80 12.35 -3.75 8.66
N LYS A 81 12.98 -2.59 8.52
CA LYS A 81 12.81 -1.45 9.46
C LYS A 81 11.36 -0.96 9.53
N LEU A 82 10.65 -0.97 8.40
CA LEU A 82 9.27 -0.51 8.32
C LEU A 82 8.29 -1.56 8.84
N GLU A 83 8.61 -2.86 8.67
CA GLU A 83 7.84 -3.94 9.28
C GLU A 83 7.81 -3.81 10.80
N ILE A 84 8.95 -3.48 11.43
CA ILE A 84 9.04 -3.25 12.87
C ILE A 84 8.11 -2.10 13.27
N GLN A 85 8.12 -0.97 12.54
CA GLN A 85 7.22 0.16 12.81
C GLN A 85 5.74 -0.25 12.66
N LEU A 86 5.39 -1.01 11.62
CA LEU A 86 4.02 -1.49 11.42
C LEU A 86 3.55 -2.40 12.56
N LEU A 87 4.45 -3.24 13.08
CA LEU A 87 4.19 -4.09 14.25
C LEU A 87 3.98 -3.28 15.53
N GLU A 88 4.84 -2.29 15.78
CA GLU A 88 4.79 -1.43 16.97
C GLU A 88 3.53 -0.56 17.03
N LEU A 89 3.00 -0.15 15.88
CA LEU A 89 1.78 0.66 15.80
C LEU A 89 0.50 -0.08 16.18
N GLY A 90 0.59 -1.34 16.63
CA GLY A 90 -0.56 -2.06 17.16
C GLY A 90 -1.59 -2.41 16.10
N ILE A 91 -1.17 -2.48 14.83
CA ILE A 91 -1.94 -3.12 13.77
C ILE A 91 -1.93 -4.61 14.11
N GLY A 92 -2.83 -5.01 15.00
CA GLY A 92 -2.75 -6.20 15.85
C GLY A 92 -2.64 -7.55 15.15
N LYS A 93 -2.58 -7.58 13.82
CA LYS A 93 -2.03 -8.64 12.99
C LYS A 93 -1.46 -7.94 11.76
N LEU A 94 -0.15 -8.02 11.51
CA LEU A 94 0.36 -7.76 10.16
C LEU A 94 -0.52 -8.57 9.20
N PRO A 95 -0.99 -7.97 8.09
CA PRO A 95 -1.80 -8.72 7.17
C PRO A 95 -1.03 -9.97 6.74
N ASP A 96 -1.74 -11.08 6.65
CA ASP A 96 -1.36 -12.36 6.03
C ASP A 96 -0.71 -12.20 4.65
N SER A 97 -0.84 -11.02 4.04
CA SER A 97 -0.32 -10.62 2.76
C SER A 97 0.83 -9.60 2.88
N LEU A 98 1.79 -9.84 3.78
CA LEU A 98 3.04 -9.08 3.85
C LEU A 98 4.18 -9.85 3.15
N GLU A 99 4.99 -9.14 2.36
CA GLU A 99 6.19 -9.65 1.71
C GLU A 99 7.39 -8.78 2.13
N ARG A 100 8.49 -9.40 2.52
CA ARG A 100 9.71 -8.69 2.94
C ARG A 100 10.68 -8.55 1.76
N VAL A 101 11.26 -7.37 1.63
CA VAL A 101 12.40 -7.12 0.72
C VAL A 101 13.69 -6.99 1.53
N SER A 102 14.67 -7.85 1.21
CA SER A 102 16.03 -7.88 1.79
C SER A 102 16.98 -6.96 1.03
#